data_AF-A0A1G0I942-F1
#
_entry.id   AF-A0A1G0I942-F1
#
_cell.length_a   1.000
_cell.length_b   1.000
_cell.length_c   1.000
_cell.angle_alpha   90.00
_cell.angle_beta   90.00
_cell.angle_gamma   90.00
#
_symmetry.space_group_name_H-M   'P 1'
#
loop_
_entity.id
_entity.type
_entity.pdbx_description
1 polymer ?
#
loop_
_entity_poly.entity_id
_entity_poly.type
_entity_poly.pdbx_seq_one_letter_code
_entity_poly.pdbx_strand_id
1 'polypeptide(L)'
;MKKHLRSMVGVTLLEIMLVLAIAAMVIVMSVRYYQSATSSQQANGVLAQIQAITAAADSLAQASGSYATGGVATATVQNLVPQNSMTAPWGGAITVTNATASTYDVSVATTPAAVCPLITSRLGANNHFTTVACTGGGALSYTYAANP
;
A
#
# COMPACT_ATOMS: atom_id res chain seq x y z
N MET A 1 -69.58 1.23 -1.86
CA MET A 1 -68.58 2.33 -1.97
C MET A 1 -67.30 1.78 -2.58
N LYS A 2 -67.06 2.02 -3.89
CA LYS A 2 -65.99 1.37 -4.66
C LYS A 2 -64.73 2.27 -4.74
N LYS A 3 -63.72 1.84 -3.98
CA LYS A 3 -62.25 2.01 -4.10
C LYS A 3 -61.70 3.01 -5.14
N HIS A 4 -61.19 4.15 -4.64
CA HIS A 4 -60.26 5.05 -5.34
C HIS A 4 -58.82 4.95 -4.80
N LEU A 5 -58.23 3.74 -4.76
CA LEU A 5 -56.83 3.53 -4.32
C LEU A 5 -55.85 3.27 -5.49
N ARG A 6 -56.32 3.27 -6.74
CA ARG A 6 -55.51 2.83 -7.89
C ARG A 6 -54.52 3.88 -8.44
N SER A 7 -54.76 5.18 -8.21
CA SER A 7 -53.90 6.25 -8.75
C SER A 7 -52.67 6.56 -7.90
N MET A 8 -52.67 6.22 -6.60
CA MET A 8 -51.50 6.43 -5.73
C MET A 8 -50.39 5.41 -5.99
N VAL A 9 -50.74 4.18 -6.39
CA VAL A 9 -49.76 3.09 -6.59
C VAL A 9 -48.74 3.41 -7.71
N GLY A 10 -49.15 4.13 -8.76
CA GLY A 10 -48.27 4.53 -9.86
C GLY A 10 -47.27 5.62 -9.48
N VAL A 11 -47.69 6.57 -8.62
CA VAL A 11 -46.82 7.63 -8.11
C VAL A 11 -45.84 7.08 -7.07
N THR A 12 -46.29 6.19 -6.18
CA THR A 12 -45.42 5.55 -5.18
C THR A 12 -44.34 4.66 -5.80
N LEU A 13 -44.63 4.00 -6.94
CA LEU A 13 -43.63 3.20 -7.65
C LEU A 13 -42.53 4.08 -8.27
N LEU A 14 -42.90 5.21 -8.88
CA LEU A 14 -41.93 6.16 -9.44
C LEU A 14 -41.09 6.83 -8.34
N GLU A 15 -41.69 7.17 -7.21
CA GLU A 15 -41.00 7.77 -6.07
C GLU A 15 -39.98 6.81 -5.45
N ILE A 16 -40.34 5.54 -5.28
CA ILE A 16 -39.40 4.51 -4.80
C ILE A 16 -38.26 4.28 -5.79
N MET A 17 -38.52 4.31 -7.10
CA MET A 17 -37.46 4.18 -8.12
C MET A 17 -36.49 5.36 -8.08
N LEU A 18 -37.00 6.58 -7.87
CA LEU A 18 -36.16 7.77 -7.73
C LEU A 18 -35.31 7.71 -6.45
N VAL A 19 -35.89 7.29 -5.32
CA VAL A 19 -35.15 7.11 -4.07
C VAL A 19 -34.07 6.03 -4.20
N LEU A 20 -34.38 4.90 -4.83
CA LEU A 20 -33.40 3.84 -5.09
C LEU A 20 -32.27 4.31 -6.02
N ALA A 21 -32.58 5.13 -7.03
CA ALA A 21 -31.57 5.69 -7.93
C ALA A 21 -30.61 6.62 -7.18
N ILE A 22 -31.13 7.53 -6.34
CA ILE A 22 -30.29 8.43 -5.53
C ILE A 22 -29.48 7.64 -4.51
N ALA A 23 -30.09 6.67 -3.83
CA ALA A 23 -29.39 5.82 -2.87
C ALA A 23 -28.24 5.05 -3.52
N ALA A 24 -28.45 4.48 -4.71
CA ALA A 24 -27.40 3.79 -5.46
C ALA A 24 -26.22 4.73 -5.81
N MET A 25 -26.49 5.96 -6.26
CA MET A 25 -25.43 6.93 -6.55
C MET A 25 -24.59 7.28 -5.32
N VAL A 26 -25.24 7.49 -4.17
CA VAL A 26 -24.54 7.77 -2.90
C VAL A 26 -23.66 6.59 -2.50
N ILE A 27 -24.17 5.35 -2.57
CA ILE A 27 -23.40 4.15 -2.24
C ILE A 27 -22.16 4.03 -3.13
N VAL A 28 -22.29 4.24 -4.44
CA VAL A 28 -21.15 4.16 -5.37
C VAL A 28 -20.08 5.21 -5.03
N MET A 29 -20.48 6.44 -4.72
CA MET A 29 -19.52 7.49 -4.31
C MET A 29 -18.85 7.15 -2.99
N SER A 30 -19.60 6.67 -1.99
CA SER A 30 -19.05 6.25 -0.71
C SER A 30 -18.05 5.09 -0.86
N VAL A 31 -18.34 4.10 -1.70
CA VAL A 31 -17.43 2.96 -1.95
C VAL A 31 -16.14 3.42 -2.62
N ARG A 32 -16.23 4.28 -3.64
CA ARG A 32 -15.02 4.83 -4.30
C ARG A 32 -14.17 5.64 -3.34
N TYR A 33 -14.80 6.49 -2.52
CA TYR A 33 -14.11 7.26 -1.51
C TYR A 33 -13.42 6.37 -0.48
N TYR A 34 -14.13 5.35 0.02
CA TYR A 34 -13.57 4.37 0.95
C TYR A 34 -12.35 3.66 0.35
N GLN A 35 -12.46 3.15 -0.89
CA GLN A 35 -11.34 2.48 -1.58
C GLN A 35 -10.12 3.39 -1.74
N SER A 36 -10.33 4.67 -2.08
CA SER A 36 -9.26 5.65 -2.20
C SER A 36 -8.60 5.93 -0.85
N ALA A 37 -9.39 6.09 0.22
CA ALA A 37 -8.90 6.34 1.56
C ALA A 37 -8.10 5.15 2.10
N THR A 38 -8.62 3.93 1.93
CA THR A 38 -7.93 2.69 2.31
C THR A 38 -6.62 2.53 1.55
N SER A 39 -6.62 2.74 0.23
CA SER A 39 -5.39 2.64 -0.58
C SER A 39 -4.33 3.65 -0.13
N SER A 40 -4.75 4.88 0.22
CA SER A 40 -3.85 5.91 0.74
C SER A 40 -3.29 5.56 2.12
N GLN A 41 -4.11 5.01 3.02
CA GLN A 41 -3.66 4.53 4.33
C GLN A 41 -2.67 3.37 4.19
N GLN A 42 -2.95 2.42 3.30
CA GLN A 42 -2.05 1.29 3.03
C GLN A 42 -0.71 1.76 2.43
N ALA A 43 -0.74 2.71 1.49
CA ALA A 43 0.48 3.30 0.94
C ALA A 43 1.34 3.96 2.03
N ASN A 44 0.73 4.79 2.88
CA ASN A 44 1.44 5.46 3.97
C ASN A 44 1.97 4.47 5.01
N GLY A 45 1.22 3.40 5.31
CA GLY A 45 1.66 2.33 6.20
C GLY A 45 2.92 1.64 5.70
N VAL A 46 2.95 1.24 4.42
CA VAL A 46 4.14 0.63 3.82
C VAL A 46 5.31 1.61 3.75
N LEU A 47 5.08 2.88 3.42
CA LEU A 47 6.16 3.87 3.39
C LEU A 47 6.81 4.05 4.77
N ALA A 48 6.03 4.02 5.85
CA ALA A 48 6.56 4.05 7.21
C ALA A 48 7.38 2.77 7.53
N GLN A 49 6.90 1.60 7.09
CA GLN A 49 7.64 0.34 7.22
C GLN A 49 8.96 0.36 6.44
N ILE A 50 8.95 0.86 5.21
CA ILE A 50 10.15 1.03 4.37
C ILE A 50 11.16 1.93 5.08
N GLN A 51 10.73 3.07 5.62
CA GLN A 51 11.61 3.96 6.39
C GLN A 51 12.21 3.28 7.62
N ALA A 52 11.42 2.49 8.35
CA ALA A 52 11.91 1.73 9.50
C ALA A 52 12.94 0.65 9.08
N ILE A 53 12.68 -0.05 7.97
CA ILE A 53 13.60 -1.03 7.38
C ILE A 53 14.91 -0.34 6.96
N THR A 54 14.83 0.82 6.33
CA THR A 54 16.01 1.60 5.93
C THR A 54 16.83 2.03 7.14
N ALA A 55 16.19 2.58 8.18
CA ALA A 55 16.90 2.95 9.40
C ALA A 55 17.56 1.75 10.10
N ALA A 56 16.87 0.61 10.14
CA ALA A 56 17.43 -0.64 10.67
C ALA A 56 18.64 -1.12 9.84
N ALA A 57 18.51 -1.15 8.51
CA ALA A 57 19.59 -1.54 7.61
C ALA A 57 20.81 -0.60 7.74
N ASP A 58 20.58 0.71 7.82
CA ASP A 58 21.63 1.71 7.97
C ASP A 58 22.33 1.60 9.34
N SER A 59 21.60 1.25 10.41
CA SER A 59 22.21 1.00 11.73
C SER A 59 23.13 -0.22 11.73
N LEU A 60 22.75 -1.29 11.01
CA LEU A 60 23.59 -2.49 10.83
C LEU A 60 24.83 -2.20 9.98
N ALA A 61 24.64 -1.43 8.91
CA ALA A 61 25.73 -1.04 8.02
C ALA A 61 26.72 -0.10 8.72
N GLN A 62 26.26 0.81 9.58
CA GLN A 62 27.13 1.71 10.34
C GLN A 62 28.16 0.99 11.22
N ALA A 63 27.79 -0.15 11.81
CA ALA A 63 28.69 -0.92 12.66
C ALA A 63 29.85 -1.60 11.89
N SER A 64 29.65 -1.86 10.60
CA SER A 64 30.56 -2.69 9.78
C SER A 64 31.08 -1.99 8.52
N GLY A 65 30.57 -0.80 8.21
CA GLY A 65 30.88 -0.04 7.01
C GLY A 65 30.25 -0.59 5.72
N SER A 66 29.43 -1.64 5.78
CA SER A 66 28.79 -2.20 4.57
C SER A 66 27.51 -2.99 4.90
N TYR A 67 26.50 -2.97 4.00
CA TYR A 67 25.24 -3.69 4.23
C TYR A 67 25.43 -5.21 4.22
N ALA A 68 26.30 -5.73 3.34
CA ALA A 68 26.61 -7.16 3.25
C ALA A 68 27.31 -7.67 4.51
N THR A 69 28.39 -7.01 4.92
CA THR A 69 29.18 -7.39 6.12
C THR A 69 28.43 -7.11 7.41
N GLY A 70 27.53 -6.12 7.41
CA GLY A 70 26.59 -5.85 8.50
C GLY A 70 25.48 -6.90 8.64
N GLY A 71 25.41 -7.88 7.73
CA GLY A 71 24.43 -8.95 7.79
C GLY A 71 23.00 -8.48 7.51
N VAL A 72 22.85 -7.45 6.68
CA VAL A 72 21.53 -6.91 6.29
C VAL A 72 20.78 -7.96 5.48
N ALA A 73 19.83 -8.60 6.14
CA ALA A 73 18.95 -9.60 5.60
C ALA A 73 17.61 -9.52 6.31
N THR A 74 16.56 -10.10 5.71
CA THR A 74 15.20 -10.12 6.25
C THR A 74 15.16 -10.46 7.75
N ALA A 75 15.81 -11.55 8.17
CA ALA A 75 15.79 -12.01 9.56
C ALA A 75 16.48 -11.03 10.53
N THR A 76 17.60 -10.43 10.13
CA THR A 76 18.36 -9.48 10.96
C THR A 76 17.59 -8.18 11.11
N VAL A 77 17.06 -7.64 10.01
CA VAL A 77 16.25 -6.41 10.00
C VAL A 77 14.98 -6.61 10.83
N GLN A 78 14.33 -7.77 10.72
CA GLN A 78 13.12 -8.09 11.47
C GLN A 78 13.30 -7.97 12.99
N ASN A 79 14.51 -8.25 13.52
CA ASN A 79 14.80 -8.14 14.94
C ASN A 79 14.99 -6.69 15.42
N LEU A 80 15.23 -5.74 14.49
CA LEU A 80 15.48 -4.33 14.79
C LEU A 80 14.25 -3.45 14.56
N VAL A 81 13.26 -3.94 13.83
CA VAL A 81 12.00 -3.22 13.57
C VAL A 81 10.89 -3.73 14.50
N PRO A 82 9.87 -2.90 14.80
CA PRO A 82 8.73 -3.33 15.59
C PRO A 82 8.02 -4.55 14.99
N GLN A 83 7.37 -5.34 15.84
CA GLN A 83 6.62 -6.52 15.41
C GLN A 83 5.61 -6.18 14.31
N ASN A 84 5.54 -7.01 13.26
CA ASN A 84 4.73 -6.83 12.04
C ASN A 84 5.21 -5.77 11.05
N SER A 85 6.37 -5.14 11.24
CA SER A 85 6.90 -4.16 10.27
C SER A 85 7.42 -4.79 8.97
N MET A 86 7.60 -6.11 8.95
CA MET A 86 7.97 -6.89 7.75
C MET A 86 6.76 -7.48 7.02
N THR A 87 5.54 -7.03 7.35
CA THR A 87 4.29 -7.44 6.72
C THR A 87 3.54 -6.20 6.27
N ALA A 88 3.29 -6.08 4.97
CA ALA A 88 2.54 -4.97 4.42
C ALA A 88 1.10 -4.96 4.96
N PRO A 89 0.39 -3.80 4.97
CA PRO A 89 -0.97 -3.65 5.44
C PRO A 89 -2.02 -4.56 4.77
N TRP A 90 -1.71 -5.09 3.59
CA TRP A 90 -2.53 -6.07 2.86
C TRP A 90 -2.09 -7.53 3.08
N GLY A 91 -1.15 -7.78 3.98
CA GLY A 91 -0.65 -9.11 4.35
C GLY A 91 0.53 -9.62 3.53
N GLY A 92 1.02 -8.86 2.54
CA GLY A 92 2.20 -9.24 1.76
C GLY A 92 3.48 -9.22 2.59
N ALA A 93 4.31 -10.27 2.50
CA ALA A 93 5.60 -10.28 3.17
C ALA A 93 6.58 -9.29 2.52
N ILE A 94 7.33 -8.57 3.35
CA ILE A 94 8.43 -7.68 2.95
C ILE A 94 9.73 -8.44 3.19
N THR A 95 10.54 -8.58 2.15
CA THR A 95 11.83 -9.27 2.21
C THR A 95 12.96 -8.35 1.79
N VAL A 96 14.06 -8.42 2.53
CA VAL A 96 15.32 -7.71 2.26
C VAL A 96 16.36 -8.74 1.81
N THR A 97 16.96 -8.50 0.64
CA THR A 97 17.89 -9.41 -0.04
C THR A 97 19.00 -8.65 -0.76
N ASN A 98 19.93 -9.36 -1.39
CA ASN A 98 20.99 -8.82 -2.27
C ASN A 98 21.79 -7.66 -1.64
N ALA A 99 22.07 -7.74 -0.34
CA ALA A 99 22.89 -6.75 0.33
C ALA A 99 24.32 -6.78 -0.22
N THR A 100 24.82 -5.62 -0.63
CA THR A 100 26.18 -5.38 -1.11
C THR A 100 26.90 -4.44 -0.13
N ALA A 101 28.06 -3.91 -0.51
CA ALA A 101 28.73 -2.92 0.34
C ALA A 101 27.89 -1.65 0.54
N SER A 102 27.13 -1.21 -0.47
CA SER A 102 26.44 0.09 -0.49
C SER A 102 24.96 0.03 -0.84
N THR A 103 24.44 -1.14 -1.20
CA THR A 103 23.05 -1.32 -1.65
C THR A 103 22.39 -2.54 -1.03
N TYR A 104 21.06 -2.58 -1.06
CA TYR A 104 20.27 -3.78 -0.81
C TYR A 104 18.93 -3.70 -1.55
N ASP A 105 18.33 -4.86 -1.81
CA ASP A 105 17.04 -4.96 -2.49
C ASP A 105 15.93 -5.26 -1.49
N VAL A 106 14.79 -4.62 -1.69
CA VAL A 106 13.57 -4.90 -0.93
C VAL A 106 12.46 -5.27 -1.89
N SER A 107 11.72 -6.32 -1.56
CA SER A 107 10.54 -6.72 -2.30
C SER A 107 9.35 -6.96 -1.38
N VAL A 108 8.16 -6.60 -1.86
CA VAL A 108 6.88 -6.86 -1.21
C VAL A 108 6.03 -7.71 -2.13
N ALA A 109 5.60 -8.87 -1.64
CA ALA A 109 4.72 -9.76 -2.40
C ALA A 109 3.33 -9.14 -2.60
N THR A 110 2.78 -9.31 -3.81
CA THR A 110 1.38 -9.04 -4.18
C THR A 110 0.86 -7.69 -3.69
N THR A 111 1.32 -6.61 -4.32
CA THR A 111 0.90 -5.23 -4.02
C THR A 111 -0.40 -4.88 -4.74
N PRO A 112 -1.44 -4.35 -4.05
CA PRO A 112 -2.68 -3.96 -4.68
C PRO A 112 -2.48 -2.90 -5.76
N ALA A 113 -3.20 -3.04 -6.88
CA ALA A 113 -3.07 -2.15 -8.03
C ALA A 113 -3.33 -0.67 -7.72
N ALA A 114 -4.25 -0.39 -6.78
CA ALA A 114 -4.56 0.97 -6.34
C ALA A 114 -3.45 1.63 -5.51
N VAL A 115 -2.56 0.82 -4.90
CA VAL A 115 -1.50 1.30 -4.00
C VAL A 115 -0.18 1.50 -4.74
N CYS A 116 0.12 0.64 -5.73
CA CYS A 116 1.35 0.73 -6.54
C CYS A 116 1.71 2.14 -7.02
N PRO A 117 0.84 2.89 -7.73
CA PRO A 117 1.20 4.20 -8.27
C PRO A 117 1.50 5.24 -7.18
N LEU A 118 0.90 5.09 -5.99
CA LEU A 118 1.17 5.97 -4.86
C LEU A 118 2.56 5.68 -4.29
N ILE A 119 2.94 4.41 -4.14
CA ILE A 119 4.26 4.04 -3.62
C ILE A 119 5.36 4.40 -4.62
N THR A 120 5.20 4.07 -5.91
CA THR A 120 6.23 4.37 -6.92
C THR A 120 6.49 5.87 -7.05
N SER A 121 5.44 6.70 -7.00
CA SER A 121 5.58 8.16 -7.01
C SER A 121 6.34 8.68 -5.77
N ARG A 122 6.10 8.09 -4.60
CA ARG A 122 6.73 8.54 -3.35
C ARG A 122 8.18 8.08 -3.22
N LEU A 123 8.47 6.83 -3.59
CA LEU A 123 9.84 6.30 -3.59
C LEU A 123 10.68 6.96 -4.69
N GLY A 124 10.12 7.14 -5.89
CA GLY A 124 10.81 7.80 -7.01
C GLY A 124 11.11 9.29 -6.79
N ALA A 125 10.55 9.91 -5.75
CA ALA A 125 10.92 11.28 -5.35
C ALA A 125 12.25 11.35 -4.58
N ASN A 126 12.81 10.21 -4.17
CA ASN A 126 14.05 10.14 -3.41
C ASN A 126 15.08 9.27 -4.15
N ASN A 127 16.23 9.86 -4.47
CA ASN A 127 17.28 9.25 -5.28
C ASN A 127 17.94 8.02 -4.64
N HIS A 128 17.83 7.84 -3.33
CA HIS A 128 18.31 6.63 -2.65
C HIS A 128 17.51 5.38 -3.07
N PHE A 129 16.26 5.53 -3.50
CA PHE A 129 15.44 4.43 -3.99
C PHE A 129 15.54 4.34 -5.50
N THR A 130 16.34 3.39 -5.97
CA THR A 130 16.55 3.09 -7.39
C THR A 130 15.74 1.86 -7.78
N THR A 131 15.64 1.60 -9.09
CA THR A 131 14.99 0.39 -9.67
C THR A 131 13.56 0.12 -9.18
N VAL A 132 12.84 1.18 -8.77
CA VAL A 132 11.48 1.06 -8.23
C VAL A 132 10.53 0.52 -9.30
N ALA A 133 10.06 -0.71 -9.10
CA ALA A 133 9.11 -1.38 -9.96
C ALA A 133 7.91 -1.85 -9.14
N CYS A 134 6.70 -1.53 -9.58
CA CYS A 134 5.47 -2.04 -8.98
C CYS A 134 4.48 -2.38 -10.08
N THR A 135 4.20 -3.66 -10.25
CA THR A 135 3.12 -4.13 -11.13
C THR A 135 1.86 -4.29 -10.29
N GLY A 136 0.74 -3.65 -10.68
CA GLY A 136 -0.51 -3.77 -9.93
C GLY A 136 -0.99 -5.23 -9.87
N GLY A 137 -1.14 -5.76 -8.64
CA GLY A 137 -1.43 -7.18 -8.41
C GLY A 137 -0.19 -8.10 -8.40
N GLY A 138 0.99 -7.57 -8.70
CA GLY A 138 2.28 -8.26 -8.64
C GLY A 138 3.20 -7.72 -7.55
N ALA A 139 4.50 -8.03 -7.61
CA ALA A 139 5.44 -7.60 -6.59
C ALA A 139 5.80 -6.11 -6.73
N LEU A 140 6.02 -5.46 -5.58
CA LEU A 140 6.77 -4.21 -5.49
C LEU A 140 8.23 -4.58 -5.24
N SER A 141 9.17 -3.99 -5.96
CA SER A 141 10.60 -4.14 -5.73
C SER A 141 11.32 -2.81 -5.89
N TYR A 142 12.35 -2.58 -5.09
CA TYR A 142 13.25 -1.44 -5.23
C TYR A 142 14.63 -1.77 -4.67
N THR A 143 15.65 -1.08 -5.17
CA THR A 143 17.01 -1.14 -4.64
C THR A 143 17.30 0.15 -3.88
N TYR A 144 17.67 0.03 -2.61
CA TYR A 144 18.18 1.16 -1.85
C TYR A 144 19.69 1.31 -2.04
N ALA A 145 20.17 2.53 -2.24
CA ALA A 145 21.58 2.88 -2.34
C ALA A 145 21.95 3.99 -1.35
N ALA A 146 22.97 3.77 -0.53
CA ALA A 146 23.40 4.73 0.50
C ALA A 146 24.00 6.01 -0.10
N ASN A 147 24.69 5.90 -1.24
CA ASN A 147 25.26 7.01 -2.00
C ASN A 147 24.74 6.92 -3.43
N PRO A 148 23.64 7.62 -3.76
CA PRO A 148 23.06 7.62 -5.10
C PRO A 148 23.91 8.39 -6.12
#